data_AF-A0A7S0WDM7-F1
#
_entry.id   AF-A0A7S0WDM7-F1
#
_cell.length_a   1.000
_cell.length_b   1.000
_cell.length_c   1.000
_cell.angle_alpha   90.00
_cell.angle_beta   90.00
_cell.angle_gamma   90.00
#
_symmetry.space_group_name_H-M   'P 1'
#
loop_
_entity.id
_entity.type
_entity.pdbx_description
1 polymer ?
#
loop_
_entity_poly.entity_id
_entity_poly.type
_entity_poly.pdbx_seq_one_letter_code
_entity_poly.pdbx_strand_id
1 'polypeptide(L)'
;VPEWLAKQAKPVGVVSYAMNYNGCCKRDVLFCYDLELPEDFVPVPDDGEVESFERFAVADVIERMATTEDFKPNCCLVIIDFCVRHGYLTPDEAGYIQLVQSLRLAND
;
A
#
# COMPACT_ATOMS: atom_id res chain seq x y z
N VAL A 1 -7.71 15.77 -1.33
CA VAL A 1 -7.83 15.85 0.15
C VAL A 1 -7.54 17.28 0.58
N PRO A 2 -8.36 17.93 1.43
CA PRO A 2 -8.09 19.30 1.91
C PRO A 2 -6.74 19.41 2.62
N GLU A 3 -6.04 20.53 2.46
CA GLU A 3 -4.69 20.73 3.00
C GLU A 3 -4.59 20.49 4.52
N TRP A 4 -5.59 20.97 5.28
CA TRP A 4 -5.62 20.81 6.73
C TRP A 4 -5.70 19.36 7.18
N LEU A 5 -6.32 18.49 6.37
CA LEU A 5 -6.43 17.05 6.63
C LEU A 5 -5.17 16.33 6.16
N ALA A 6 -4.65 16.69 4.98
CA ALA A 6 -3.39 16.13 4.45
C ALA A 6 -2.20 16.35 5.42
N LYS A 7 -2.17 17.49 6.11
CA LYS A 7 -1.13 17.80 7.14
C LYS A 7 -1.16 16.86 8.36
N GLN A 8 -2.23 16.08 8.55
CA GLN A 8 -2.33 15.12 9.65
C GLN A 8 -1.75 13.75 9.29
N ALA A 9 -1.37 13.54 8.02
CA ALA A 9 -0.75 12.29 7.59
C ALA A 9 0.57 12.05 8.34
N LYS A 10 0.72 10.83 8.86
CA LYS A 10 1.90 10.42 9.62
C LYS A 10 2.84 9.62 8.72
N PRO A 11 4.14 9.95 8.65
CA PRO A 11 5.10 9.07 8.00
C PRO A 11 5.20 7.77 8.79
N VAL A 12 5.07 6.62 8.12
CA VAL A 12 5.02 5.30 8.78
C VAL A 12 6.11 4.35 8.31
N GLY A 13 6.94 4.77 7.35
CA GLY A 13 8.10 4.02 6.91
C GLY A 13 8.33 4.11 5.41
N VAL A 14 9.05 3.12 4.89
CA VAL A 14 9.33 2.99 3.47
C VAL A 14 9.17 1.54 3.01
N VAL A 15 8.75 1.38 1.77
CA VAL A 15 8.77 0.11 1.05
C VAL A 15 9.75 0.25 -0.11
N SER A 16 10.67 -0.70 -0.24
CA SER A 16 11.69 -0.71 -1.29
C SER A 16 11.52 -1.95 -2.15
N TYR A 17 11.63 -1.81 -3.48
CA TYR A 17 11.57 -2.96 -4.38
C TYR A 17 12.46 -2.76 -5.60
N ALA A 18 12.91 -3.89 -6.17
CA ALA A 18 13.52 -3.94 -7.50
C ALA A 18 12.64 -4.80 -8.42
N MET A 19 12.50 -4.41 -9.68
CA MET A 19 11.76 -5.17 -10.68
C MET A 19 12.40 -4.96 -12.04
N ASN A 20 12.66 -6.06 -12.75
CA ASN A 20 13.02 -6.00 -14.16
C ASN A 20 11.74 -5.98 -15.00
N TYR A 21 11.55 -4.92 -15.78
CA TYR A 21 10.42 -4.77 -16.68
C TYR A 21 10.92 -4.42 -18.08
N ASN A 22 10.74 -5.33 -19.04
CA ASN A 22 11.12 -5.16 -20.45
C ASN A 22 12.59 -4.69 -20.66
N GLY A 23 13.52 -5.22 -19.86
CA GLY A 23 14.95 -4.85 -19.92
C GLY A 23 15.31 -3.58 -19.15
N CYS A 24 14.34 -2.91 -18.54
CA CYS A 24 14.57 -1.80 -17.60
C CYS A 24 14.53 -2.31 -16.16
N CYS A 25 15.61 -2.10 -15.42
CA CYS A 25 15.64 -2.34 -13.98
C CYS A 25 15.01 -1.13 -13.27
N LYS A 26 13.86 -1.35 -12.64
CA LYS A 26 13.19 -0.35 -11.79
C LYS A 26 13.57 -0.62 -10.35
N ARG A 27 14.07 0.40 -9.66
CA ARG A 27 14.46 0.32 -8.24
C ARG A 27 13.87 1.53 -7.53
N ASP A 28 12.78 1.29 -6.81
CA ASP A 28 11.96 2.34 -6.22
C ASP A 28 11.96 2.24 -4.70
N VAL A 29 11.84 3.42 -4.08
CA VAL A 29 11.55 3.58 -2.66
C VAL A 29 10.24 4.36 -2.56
N LEU A 30 9.24 3.75 -1.93
CA LEU A 30 7.94 4.34 -1.67
C LEU A 30 7.90 4.84 -0.23
N PHE A 31 7.70 6.14 -0.04
CA PHE A 31 7.49 6.73 1.29
C PHE A 31 6.03 6.55 1.69
N CYS A 32 5.79 5.78 2.75
CA CYS A 32 4.44 5.45 3.20
C CYS A 32 3.95 6.46 4.24
N TYR A 33 2.69 6.87 4.09
CA TYR A 33 1.99 7.73 5.03
C TYR A 33 0.63 7.12 5.37
N ASP A 34 0.28 7.16 6.65
CA ASP A 34 -1.08 6.83 7.10
C ASP A 34 -1.84 8.13 7.41
N LEU A 35 -3.07 8.22 6.95
CA LEU A 35 -3.99 9.32 7.23
C LEU A 35 -5.33 8.73 7.68
N GLU A 36 -5.70 8.99 8.93
CA GLU A 36 -7.03 8.66 9.43
C GLU A 36 -8.03 9.70 8.92
N LEU A 37 -9.11 9.23 8.30
CA LEU A 37 -10.12 10.08 7.68
C LEU A 37 -11.37 10.17 8.56
N PRO A 38 -12.05 11.34 8.60
CA PRO A 38 -13.39 11.43 9.17
C PRO A 38 -14.35 10.42 8.54
N GLU A 39 -15.31 9.91 9.33
CA GLU A 39 -16.26 8.90 8.85
C GLU A 39 -17.14 9.38 7.69
N ASP A 40 -17.41 10.69 7.66
CA ASP A 40 -18.20 11.40 6.65
C ASP A 40 -17.35 11.93 5.47
N PHE A 41 -16.05 11.64 5.44
CA PHE A 41 -15.18 12.06 4.36
C PHE A 41 -15.49 11.30 3.06
N VAL A 42 -15.76 12.05 1.99
CA VAL A 42 -15.97 11.50 0.65
C VAL A 42 -14.88 12.03 -0.29
N PRO A 43 -13.96 11.18 -0.78
CA PRO A 43 -12.95 11.60 -1.75
C PRO A 43 -13.60 11.90 -3.10
N VAL A 44 -13.12 12.95 -3.76
CA VAL A 44 -13.57 13.39 -5.09
C VAL A 44 -12.36 13.47 -6.01
N PRO A 45 -12.38 12.86 -7.21
CA PRO A 45 -11.34 13.04 -8.21
C PRO A 45 -11.19 14.52 -8.62
N ASP A 46 -9.96 14.98 -8.83
CA ASP A 46 -9.68 16.42 -9.01
C ASP A 46 -9.05 16.74 -10.38
N ASP A 47 -8.04 15.98 -10.78
CA ASP A 47 -7.18 16.28 -11.94
C ASP A 47 -7.35 15.31 -13.12
N GLY A 48 -8.26 14.33 -12.99
CA GLY A 48 -8.55 13.32 -14.02
C GLY A 48 -7.62 12.10 -13.98
N GLU A 49 -6.70 11.99 -13.01
CA GLU A 49 -5.89 10.79 -12.85
C GLU A 49 -6.65 9.60 -12.26
N VAL A 50 -7.73 9.89 -11.51
CA VAL A 50 -8.58 8.91 -10.83
C VAL A 50 -9.99 8.94 -11.41
N GLU A 51 -10.53 7.78 -11.77
CA GLU A 51 -11.91 7.67 -12.24
C GLU A 51 -12.91 7.73 -11.09
N SER A 52 -12.68 6.93 -10.05
CA SER A 52 -13.56 6.84 -8.87
C SER A 52 -12.81 6.35 -7.64
N PHE A 53 -13.47 6.48 -6.48
CA PHE A 53 -13.02 5.92 -5.22
C PHE A 53 -14.07 4.97 -4.66
N GLU A 54 -13.61 3.88 -4.06
CA GLU A 54 -14.44 2.90 -3.38
C GLU A 54 -13.87 2.63 -1.98
N ARG A 55 -14.76 2.42 -1.00
CA ARG A 55 -14.38 2.08 0.37
C ARG A 55 -14.58 0.58 0.59
N PHE A 56 -13.53 -0.10 1.00
CA PHE A 56 -13.52 -1.54 1.30
C PHE A 56 -13.21 -1.78 2.78
N ALA A 57 -13.68 -2.92 3.31
CA ALA A 57 -13.11 -3.44 4.54
C ALA A 57 -11.71 -4.00 4.25
N VAL A 58 -10.81 -3.96 5.23
CA VAL A 58 -9.42 -4.43 5.05
C VAL A 58 -9.39 -5.92 4.63
N ALA A 59 -10.30 -6.74 5.15
CA ALA A 59 -10.43 -8.14 4.77
C ALA A 59 -10.72 -8.31 3.26
N ASP A 60 -11.62 -7.51 2.71
CA ASP A 60 -11.98 -7.56 1.28
C ASP A 60 -10.79 -7.14 0.40
N VAL A 61 -10.00 -6.16 0.85
CA VAL A 61 -8.79 -5.74 0.15
C VAL A 61 -7.76 -6.88 0.12
N ILE A 62 -7.54 -7.55 1.25
CA ILE A 62 -6.62 -8.69 1.35
C ILE A 62 -7.08 -9.83 0.43
N GLU A 63 -8.36 -10.20 0.46
CA GLU A 63 -8.92 -11.23 -0.41
C GLU A 63 -8.72 -10.86 -1.89
N ARG A 64 -9.12 -9.65 -2.27
CA ARG A 64 -9.03 -9.19 -3.66
C ARG A 64 -7.60 -9.11 -4.17
N MET A 65 -6.64 -8.71 -3.32
CA MET A 65 -5.22 -8.79 -3.63
C MET A 65 -4.72 -10.22 -3.87
N ALA A 66 -5.29 -11.20 -3.17
CA ALA A 66 -4.89 -12.61 -3.29
C ALA A 66 -5.52 -13.30 -4.50
N THR A 67 -6.68 -12.83 -4.97
CA THR A 67 -7.49 -13.54 -5.98
C THR A 67 -7.63 -12.81 -7.32
N THR A 68 -7.17 -11.56 -7.43
CA THR A 68 -7.34 -10.73 -8.64
C THR A 68 -6.06 -9.95 -9.00
N GLU A 69 -6.07 -9.28 -10.15
CA GLU A 69 -5.02 -8.34 -10.59
C GLU A 69 -5.49 -6.88 -10.54
N ASP A 70 -6.49 -6.57 -9.71
CA ASP A 70 -7.14 -5.25 -9.67
C ASP A 70 -6.25 -4.14 -9.10
N PHE A 71 -5.16 -4.52 -8.41
CA PHE A 71 -4.20 -3.59 -7.82
C PHE A 71 -2.90 -3.57 -8.63
N LYS A 72 -2.33 -2.36 -8.79
CA LYS A 72 -0.97 -2.22 -9.30
C LYS A 72 0.01 -2.96 -8.38
N PRO A 73 1.02 -3.67 -8.91
CA PRO A 73 1.93 -4.47 -8.08
C PRO A 73 2.60 -3.70 -6.93
N ASN A 74 2.99 -2.44 -7.16
CA ASN A 74 3.61 -1.62 -6.13
C ASN A 74 2.61 -1.14 -5.05
N CYS A 75 1.33 -0.99 -5.38
CA CYS A 75 0.28 -0.73 -4.40
C CYS A 75 0.08 -1.93 -3.46
N CYS A 76 0.16 -3.16 -3.98
CA CYS A 76 0.10 -4.37 -3.15
C CYS A 76 1.18 -4.36 -2.05
N LEU A 77 2.40 -3.91 -2.36
CA LEU A 77 3.48 -3.85 -1.37
C LEU A 77 3.18 -2.86 -0.25
N VAL A 78 2.59 -1.70 -0.57
CA VAL A 78 2.17 -0.69 0.41
C VAL A 78 1.03 -1.22 1.29
N ILE A 79 0.08 -1.97 0.71
CA ILE A 79 -1.03 -2.57 1.47
C ILE A 79 -0.53 -3.70 2.38
N ILE A 80 0.42 -4.53 1.93
CA ILE A 80 1.03 -5.56 2.78
C ILE A 80 1.78 -4.90 3.95
N ASP A 81 2.53 -3.83 3.70
CA ASP A 81 3.19 -3.05 4.76
C ASP A 81 2.17 -2.49 5.77
N PHE A 82 1.03 -1.97 5.30
CA PHE A 82 -0.07 -1.56 6.17
C PHE A 82 -0.60 -2.73 7.00
N CYS A 83 -0.86 -3.88 6.40
CA CYS A 83 -1.37 -5.06 7.10
C CYS A 83 -0.42 -5.56 8.18
N VAL A 84 0.89 -5.52 7.92
CA VAL A 84 1.94 -5.85 8.89
C VAL A 84 1.96 -4.86 10.06
N ARG A 85 1.94 -3.55 9.79
CA ARG A 85 2.01 -2.51 10.83
C ARG A 85 0.77 -2.46 11.72
N HIS A 86 -0.39 -2.80 11.17
CA HIS A 86 -1.68 -2.77 11.86
C HIS A 86 -2.13 -4.14 12.40
N GLY A 87 -1.34 -5.19 12.22
CA GLY A 87 -1.60 -6.51 12.80
C GLY A 87 -2.65 -7.36 12.07
N TYR A 88 -2.98 -7.02 10.83
CA TYR A 88 -3.79 -7.88 9.95
C TYR A 88 -2.99 -9.06 9.40
N LEU A 89 -1.67 -8.90 9.27
CA LEU A 89 -0.72 -9.99 9.05
C LEU A 89 0.14 -10.14 10.29
N THR A 90 0.26 -11.37 10.80
CA THR A 90 0.90 -11.64 12.09
C THR A 90 2.12 -12.56 11.97
N PRO A 91 3.07 -12.51 12.93
CA PRO A 91 4.25 -13.38 12.93
C PRO A 91 3.97 -14.89 12.97
N ASP A 92 2.76 -15.29 13.35
CA ASP A 92 2.33 -16.69 13.40
C ASP A 92 2.04 -17.27 11.99
N GLU A 93 1.98 -16.42 10.96
CA GLU A 93 1.75 -16.83 9.58
C GLU A 93 3.02 -17.37 8.91
N ALA A 94 2.84 -18.41 8.10
CA ALA A 94 3.93 -18.98 7.34
C ALA A 94 4.51 -17.96 6.36
N GLY A 95 5.83 -17.77 6.40
CA GLY A 95 6.53 -16.86 5.49
C GLY A 95 6.54 -15.38 5.92
N TYR A 96 5.97 -15.04 7.08
CA TYR A 96 5.88 -13.65 7.55
C TYR A 96 7.24 -12.92 7.56
N ILE A 97 8.29 -13.55 8.09
CA ILE A 97 9.62 -12.93 8.17
C ILE A 97 10.16 -12.62 6.76
N GLN A 98 10.05 -13.58 5.84
CA GLN A 98 10.50 -13.43 4.45
C GLN A 98 9.73 -12.32 3.74
N LEU A 99 8.42 -12.25 3.97
CA LEU A 99 7.56 -11.19 3.44
C LEU A 99 8.01 -9.82 3.95
N VAL A 100 8.15 -9.64 5.26
CA VAL A 100 8.55 -8.37 5.88
C VAL A 100 9.96 -7.95 5.43
N GLN A 101 10.90 -8.89 5.33
CA GLN A 101 12.24 -8.62 4.80
C GLN A 101 12.18 -8.14 3.34
N SER A 102 11.34 -8.74 2.52
CA SER A 102 11.20 -8.39 1.10
C SER A 102 10.64 -6.99 0.89
N LEU A 103 9.87 -6.44 1.84
CA LEU A 103 9.40 -5.05 1.78
C LEU A 103 10.52 -4.02 1.99
N ARG A 104 11.67 -4.42 2.52
CA ARG A 104 12.79 -3.52 2.88
C ARG A 104 13.98 -3.67 1.96
N LEU A 105 14.13 -4.83 1.33
CA LEU A 105 15.24 -5.14 0.46
C LEU A 105 14.82 -4.96 -0.99
N ALA A 106 15.49 -4.07 -1.72
CA ALA A 106 15.43 -4.05 -3.17
C ALA A 106 16.30 -5.19 -3.73
N ASN A 107 15.82 -6.43 -3.58
CA ASN A 107 16.52 -7.61 -4.11
C ASN A 107 16.14 -7.80 -5.58
N ASP A 108 17.15 -8.07 -6.42
CA ASP A 108 17.00 -8.41 -7.85
C ASP A 108 16.50 -9.86 -8.05
#